data_AF-A0A1P8S078-F1
#
_entry.id   AF-A0A1P8S078-F1
#
_cell.length_a   1.000
_cell.length_b   1.000
_cell.length_c   1.000
_cell.angle_alpha   90.00
_cell.angle_beta   90.00
_cell.angle_gamma   90.00
#
_symmetry.space_group_name_H-M   'P 1'
#
loop_
_entity.id
_entity.type
_entity.pdbx_description
1 polymer ?
#
loop_
_entity_poly.entity_id
_entity_poly.type
_entity_poly.pdbx_seq_one_letter_code
_entity_poly.pdbx_strand_id
1 'polypeptide(L)'
;METTLNNYIDGFYQGDTLKLKAALKPRLYKFGYWKNKDTGEYEFYEQLTYENALKMAQNIKEKGRITTETKMRSVKVLEISNHIASAKVTGFWGLDYILLSKDEGKWMIEQVIWEGPFEEKFKEEQKSTTYYLIRHAEKDQSDKTNKDPHLTEEGKQRAENWTTTFGDVKFDMVYSTKYNRTKETAEPTAKANNIGITFYDPRNLKLEDFIKETKGKTVLVVGHSNTTPMLTNALLSEKKYNQIDESNNANLYIVTITDNARTSTLLKIE
;
A
#
# COMPACT_ATOMS: atom_id res chain seq x y z
N MET A 1 1.69 -18.25 -1.98
CA MET A 1 2.50 -17.66 -3.07
C MET A 1 3.61 -16.79 -2.51
N GLU A 2 3.32 -15.84 -1.62
CA GLU A 2 4.37 -15.05 -0.96
C GLU A 2 5.42 -15.92 -0.27
N THR A 3 5.02 -17.03 0.35
CA THR A 3 5.96 -18.04 0.90
C THR A 3 6.90 -18.61 -0.18
N THR A 4 6.38 -18.95 -1.36
CA THR A 4 7.14 -19.43 -2.52
C THR A 4 8.17 -18.39 -2.96
N LEU A 5 7.75 -17.12 -3.08
CA LEU A 5 8.61 -16.02 -3.50
C LEU A 5 9.66 -15.65 -2.45
N ASN A 6 9.35 -15.73 -1.16
CA ASN A 6 10.32 -15.55 -0.08
C ASN A 6 11.31 -16.71 0.01
N ASN A 7 10.86 -17.96 -0.17
CA ASN A 7 11.74 -19.12 -0.26
C ASN A 7 12.71 -19.01 -1.44
N TYR A 8 12.25 -18.45 -2.56
CA TYR A 8 13.10 -18.18 -3.72
C TYR A 8 14.25 -17.22 -3.37
N ILE A 9 13.95 -16.09 -2.72
CA ILE A 9 14.97 -15.12 -2.28
C ILE A 9 15.92 -15.76 -1.26
N ASP A 10 15.36 -16.36 -0.22
CA ASP A 10 16.14 -16.97 0.86
C ASP A 10 17.05 -18.08 0.37
N GLY A 11 16.60 -18.86 -0.62
CA GLY A 11 17.39 -19.91 -1.23
C GLY A 11 18.71 -19.39 -1.80
N PHE A 12 18.71 -18.20 -2.42
CA PHE A 12 19.93 -17.55 -2.85
C PHE A 12 20.64 -16.77 -1.74
N TYR A 13 19.91 -16.08 -0.86
CA TYR A 13 20.52 -15.28 0.20
C TYR A 13 21.28 -16.13 1.22
N GLN A 14 20.77 -17.32 1.52
CA GLN A 14 21.26 -18.22 2.57
C GLN A 14 21.94 -19.47 1.98
N GLY A 15 21.93 -19.62 0.66
CA GLY A 15 22.38 -20.84 -0.01
C GLY A 15 21.56 -22.08 0.38
N ASP A 16 20.25 -21.90 0.61
CA ASP A 16 19.35 -22.95 1.08
C ASP A 16 18.64 -23.65 -0.08
N THR A 17 19.17 -24.82 -0.45
CA THR A 17 18.57 -25.64 -1.52
C THR A 17 17.18 -26.18 -1.18
N LEU A 18 16.80 -26.35 0.08
CA LEU A 18 15.47 -26.83 0.45
C LEU A 18 14.41 -25.77 0.15
N LYS A 19 14.74 -24.50 0.42
CA LYS A 19 13.88 -23.38 0.05
C LYS A 19 13.76 -23.23 -1.47
N LEU A 20 14.85 -23.38 -2.22
CA LEU A 20 14.78 -23.39 -3.68
C LEU A 20 13.93 -24.55 -4.21
N LYS A 21 14.09 -25.77 -3.68
CA LYS A 21 13.24 -26.94 -4.03
C LYS A 21 11.76 -26.70 -3.71
N ALA A 22 11.48 -25.97 -2.62
CA ALA A 22 10.11 -25.62 -2.26
C ALA A 22 9.51 -24.54 -3.17
N ALA A 23 10.34 -23.74 -3.84
CA ALA A 23 9.93 -22.59 -4.63
C ALA A 23 9.92 -22.84 -6.15
N LEU A 24 10.86 -23.63 -6.67
CA LEU A 24 11.14 -23.79 -8.11
C LEU A 24 10.61 -25.11 -8.65
N LYS A 25 9.99 -25.07 -9.84
CA LYS A 25 9.72 -26.30 -10.61
C LYS A 25 11.02 -26.83 -11.22
N PRO A 26 11.18 -28.16 -11.34
CA PRO A 26 12.32 -28.76 -12.07
C PRO A 26 12.47 -28.27 -13.52
N ARG A 27 11.35 -27.87 -14.15
CA ARG A 27 11.31 -27.30 -15.51
C ARG A 27 11.58 -25.78 -15.57
N LEU A 28 12.25 -25.21 -14.58
CA LEU A 28 12.57 -23.78 -14.52
C LEU A 28 13.24 -23.29 -15.81
N TYR A 29 12.73 -22.20 -16.36
CA TYR A 29 13.36 -21.42 -17.41
C TYR A 29 13.70 -20.01 -16.89
N LYS A 30 14.93 -19.82 -16.42
CA LYS A 30 15.43 -18.51 -15.96
C LYS A 30 16.53 -18.01 -16.89
N PHE A 31 16.45 -16.76 -17.34
CA PHE A 31 17.51 -16.09 -18.10
C PHE A 31 17.43 -14.58 -17.87
N GLY A 32 18.48 -13.83 -18.19
CA GLY A 32 18.46 -12.41 -17.91
C GLY A 32 19.66 -11.66 -18.44
N TYR A 33 19.70 -10.39 -18.06
CA TYR A 33 20.64 -9.42 -18.57
C TYR A 33 21.46 -8.82 -17.42
N TRP A 34 22.74 -8.65 -17.65
CA TRP A 34 23.63 -7.97 -16.72
C TRP A 34 24.18 -6.71 -17.37
N LYS A 35 24.14 -5.59 -16.63
CA LYS A 35 24.72 -4.34 -17.07
C LYS A 35 26.23 -4.44 -17.04
N ASN A 36 26.83 -4.37 -18.21
CA ASN A 36 28.27 -4.32 -18.36
C ASN A 36 28.80 -2.99 -17.81
N LYS A 37 29.84 -3.05 -16.98
CA LYS A 37 30.39 -1.86 -16.30
C LYS A 37 31.18 -0.95 -17.24
N ASP A 38 31.74 -1.52 -18.30
CA ASP A 38 32.60 -0.80 -19.25
C ASP A 38 31.78 -0.14 -20.34
N THR A 39 30.77 -0.84 -20.87
CA THR A 39 29.90 -0.33 -21.94
C THR A 39 28.67 0.42 -21.41
N GLY A 40 28.21 0.09 -20.20
CA GLY A 40 26.97 0.59 -19.63
C GLY A 40 25.70 -0.07 -20.19
N GLU A 41 25.85 -0.96 -21.17
CA GLU A 41 24.75 -1.67 -21.84
C GLU A 41 24.34 -2.94 -21.07
N TYR A 42 23.08 -3.34 -21.25
CA TYR A 42 22.56 -4.59 -20.70
C TYR A 42 22.78 -5.73 -21.70
N GLU A 43 23.61 -6.70 -21.31
CA GLU A 43 24.01 -7.82 -22.15
C GLU A 43 23.39 -9.11 -21.63
N PHE A 44 23.02 -10.03 -22.54
CA PHE A 44 22.54 -11.36 -22.14
C PHE A 44 23.62 -12.06 -21.32
N TYR A 45 23.25 -12.52 -20.12
CA TYR A 45 24.20 -13.14 -19.20
C TYR A 45 24.28 -14.65 -19.43
N GLU A 46 23.33 -15.41 -18.87
CA GLU A 46 23.20 -16.85 -19.13
C GLU A 46 21.81 -17.36 -18.76
N GLN A 47 21.48 -18.56 -19.25
CA GLN A 47 20.31 -19.30 -18.77
C GLN A 47 20.65 -20.07 -17.50
N LEU A 48 19.86 -19.86 -16.44
CA LEU A 48 19.92 -20.60 -15.19
C LEU A 48 18.86 -21.71 -15.16
N THR A 49 19.31 -22.96 -15.27
CA THR A 49 18.45 -24.14 -15.08
C THR A 49 18.17 -24.39 -13.60
N TYR A 50 17.18 -25.23 -13.30
CA TYR A 50 16.89 -25.67 -11.94
C TYR A 50 18.12 -26.25 -11.21
N GLU A 51 18.84 -27.18 -11.85
CA GLU A 51 20.04 -27.79 -11.26
C GLU A 51 21.16 -26.76 -11.03
N ASN A 52 21.34 -25.82 -11.97
CA ASN A 52 22.33 -24.76 -11.82
C ASN A 52 21.94 -23.77 -10.71
N ALA A 53 20.65 -23.50 -10.50
CA ALA A 53 20.18 -22.70 -9.38
C ALA A 53 20.48 -23.37 -8.03
N LEU A 54 20.27 -24.69 -7.92
CA LEU A 54 20.63 -25.43 -6.70
C LEU A 54 22.13 -25.43 -6.45
N LYS A 55 22.95 -25.66 -7.49
CA LYS A 55 24.41 -25.57 -7.41
C LYS A 55 24.88 -24.17 -7.01
N MET A 56 24.24 -23.13 -7.54
CA MET A 56 24.54 -21.75 -7.17
C MET A 56 24.29 -21.50 -5.68
N ALA A 57 23.14 -21.94 -5.16
CA ALA A 57 22.85 -21.83 -3.73
C ALA A 57 23.86 -22.60 -2.86
N GLN A 58 24.23 -23.82 -3.26
CA GLN A 58 25.28 -24.59 -2.57
C GLN A 58 26.61 -23.83 -2.55
N ASN A 59 27.04 -23.30 -3.71
CA ASN A 59 28.26 -22.50 -3.82
C ASN A 59 28.22 -21.24 -2.93
N ILE A 60 27.06 -20.58 -2.78
CA ILE A 60 26.90 -19.43 -1.88
C ILE A 60 27.15 -19.85 -0.43
N LYS A 61 26.56 -20.98 -0.01
CA LYS A 61 26.71 -21.52 1.34
C LYS A 61 28.16 -21.94 1.62
N GLU A 62 28.77 -22.70 0.72
CA GLU A 62 30.15 -23.19 0.84
C GLU A 62 31.17 -22.05 0.91
N LYS A 63 30.95 -20.97 0.15
CA LYS A 63 31.82 -19.79 0.14
C LYS A 63 31.50 -18.78 1.24
N GLY A 64 30.53 -19.07 2.12
CA GLY A 64 30.12 -18.16 3.19
C GLY A 64 29.56 -16.82 2.69
N ARG A 65 29.05 -16.74 1.45
CA ARG A 65 28.52 -15.51 0.83
C ARG A 65 27.07 -15.25 1.20
N ILE A 66 26.69 -15.65 2.42
CA ILE A 66 25.33 -15.50 2.93
C ILE A 66 25.09 -14.01 3.23
N THR A 67 23.89 -13.53 2.92
CA THR A 67 23.47 -12.15 3.22
C THR A 67 22.21 -12.10 4.05
N THR A 68 22.17 -11.15 4.99
CA THR A 68 21.00 -10.78 5.79
C THR A 68 20.45 -9.40 5.40
N GLU A 69 20.95 -8.82 4.32
CA GLU A 69 20.51 -7.51 3.82
C GLU A 69 19.02 -7.55 3.46
N THR A 70 18.28 -6.52 3.86
CA THR A 70 16.84 -6.39 3.61
C THR A 70 16.51 -5.19 2.73
N LYS A 71 17.44 -4.24 2.54
CA LYS A 71 17.25 -3.02 1.74
C LYS A 71 16.86 -3.30 0.29
N MET A 72 17.46 -4.34 -0.30
CA MET A 72 17.21 -4.77 -1.69
C MET A 72 16.20 -5.92 -1.77
N ARG A 73 15.46 -6.22 -0.69
CA ARG A 73 14.53 -7.34 -0.63
C ARG A 73 13.09 -6.85 -0.77
N SER A 74 12.42 -7.22 -1.85
CA SER A 74 10.98 -7.01 -1.97
C SER A 74 10.31 -8.11 -2.80
N VAL A 75 9.03 -8.35 -2.50
CA VAL A 75 8.16 -9.27 -3.23
C VAL A 75 6.89 -8.50 -3.57
N LYS A 76 6.51 -8.49 -4.84
CA LYS A 76 5.27 -7.88 -5.32
C LYS A 76 4.54 -8.87 -6.20
N VAL A 77 3.36 -9.29 -5.78
CA VAL A 77 2.44 -10.05 -6.62
C VAL A 77 1.81 -9.07 -7.61
N LEU A 78 1.81 -9.41 -8.90
CA LEU A 78 1.27 -8.55 -9.96
C LEU A 78 -0.14 -9.00 -10.34
N GLU A 79 -0.32 -10.28 -10.62
CA GLU A 79 -1.62 -10.86 -11.00
C GLU A 79 -1.74 -12.30 -10.52
N ILE A 80 -2.96 -12.71 -10.18
CA ILE A 80 -3.31 -14.09 -9.81
C ILE A 80 -4.56 -14.50 -10.57
N SER A 81 -4.52 -15.68 -11.18
CA SER A 81 -5.69 -16.40 -11.69
C SER A 81 -5.85 -17.74 -10.96
N ASN A 82 -6.72 -18.61 -11.46
CA ASN A 82 -7.04 -19.89 -10.82
C ASN A 82 -5.81 -20.81 -10.68
N HIS A 83 -4.97 -20.88 -11.72
CA HIS A 83 -3.84 -21.81 -11.81
C HIS A 83 -2.49 -21.14 -12.11
N ILE A 84 -2.49 -19.87 -12.50
CA ILE A 84 -1.28 -19.12 -12.88
C ILE A 84 -1.20 -17.79 -12.14
N ALA A 85 0.01 -17.26 -11.98
CA ALA A 85 0.25 -15.95 -11.39
C ALA A 85 1.53 -15.31 -11.95
N SER A 86 1.64 -14.00 -11.80
CA SER A 86 2.85 -13.23 -12.09
C SER A 86 3.29 -12.43 -10.87
N ALA A 87 4.60 -12.26 -10.71
CA ALA A 87 5.20 -11.52 -9.60
C ALA A 87 6.48 -10.81 -10.02
N LYS A 88 6.86 -9.80 -9.23
CA LYS A 88 8.16 -9.13 -9.27
C LYS A 88 8.89 -9.39 -7.95
N VAL A 89 10.15 -9.78 -8.03
CA VAL A 89 11.04 -9.94 -6.87
C VAL A 89 12.22 -9.01 -7.03
N THR A 90 12.63 -8.36 -5.95
CA THR A 90 13.89 -7.63 -5.87
C THR A 90 14.80 -8.36 -4.89
N GLY A 91 16.04 -8.60 -5.29
CA GLY A 91 17.09 -9.17 -4.45
C GLY A 91 18.41 -8.44 -4.65
N PHE A 92 19.46 -8.85 -3.93
CA PHE A 92 20.80 -8.27 -4.05
C PHE A 92 21.37 -8.32 -5.48
N TRP A 93 20.89 -9.26 -6.30
CA TRP A 93 21.31 -9.44 -7.68
C TRP A 93 20.63 -8.45 -8.64
N GLY A 94 19.44 -7.93 -8.30
CA GLY A 94 18.63 -7.17 -9.23
C GLY A 94 17.13 -7.47 -9.13
N LEU A 95 16.46 -7.44 -10.27
CA LEU A 95 15.01 -7.57 -10.40
C LEU A 95 14.67 -8.84 -11.19
N ASP A 96 13.65 -9.55 -10.72
CA ASP A 96 13.12 -10.75 -11.35
C ASP A 96 11.63 -10.55 -11.65
N TYR A 97 11.23 -10.70 -12.91
CA TYR A 97 9.83 -10.94 -13.28
C TYR A 97 9.58 -12.43 -13.39
N ILE A 98 8.58 -12.89 -12.66
CA ILE A 98 8.37 -14.30 -12.33
C ILE A 98 6.98 -14.73 -12.78
N LEU A 99 6.90 -15.88 -13.46
CA LEU A 99 5.65 -16.58 -13.76
C LEU A 99 5.56 -17.85 -12.91
N LEU A 100 4.39 -18.06 -12.29
CA LEU A 100 4.12 -19.16 -11.38
C LEU A 100 2.93 -19.99 -11.84
N SER A 101 2.92 -21.27 -11.47
CA SER A 101 1.79 -22.19 -11.59
C SER A 101 1.41 -22.77 -10.22
N LYS A 102 0.18 -23.29 -10.09
CA LYS A 102 -0.37 -23.85 -8.85
C LYS A 102 -0.73 -25.32 -9.00
N ASP A 103 0.10 -26.21 -8.48
CA ASP A 103 -0.18 -27.65 -8.45
C ASP A 103 -0.56 -28.09 -7.03
N GLU A 104 -1.65 -28.83 -6.88
CA GLU A 104 -2.13 -29.37 -5.59
C GLU A 104 -2.21 -28.31 -4.47
N GLY A 105 -2.66 -27.10 -4.81
CA GLY A 105 -2.76 -26.00 -3.85
C GLY A 105 -1.47 -25.17 -3.69
N LYS A 106 -0.33 -25.66 -4.18
CA LYS A 106 1.00 -25.07 -3.97
C LYS A 106 1.48 -24.28 -5.20
N TRP A 107 1.81 -23.02 -4.96
CA TRP A 107 2.44 -22.15 -5.97
C TRP A 107 3.92 -22.46 -6.14
N MET A 108 4.39 -22.52 -7.39
CA MET A 108 5.79 -22.72 -7.72
C MET A 108 6.19 -21.90 -8.95
N ILE A 109 7.46 -21.52 -9.02
CA ILE A 109 8.05 -20.69 -10.07
C ILE A 109 8.44 -21.56 -11.26
N GLU A 110 8.04 -21.14 -12.46
CA GLU A 110 8.37 -21.81 -13.72
C GLU A 110 9.26 -21.00 -14.64
N GLN A 111 9.04 -19.70 -14.73
CA GLN A 111 9.81 -18.83 -15.64
C GLN A 111 10.24 -17.57 -14.91
N VAL A 112 11.46 -17.14 -15.19
CA VAL A 112 12.02 -15.90 -14.64
C VAL A 112 12.82 -15.18 -15.72
N ILE A 113 12.45 -13.95 -16.01
CA ILE A 113 13.33 -13.01 -16.72
C ILE A 113 13.89 -12.02 -15.70
N TRP A 114 15.19 -11.79 -15.71
CA TRP A 114 15.83 -10.95 -14.71
C TRP A 114 16.79 -9.92 -15.30
N GLU A 115 17.01 -8.84 -14.56
CA GLU A 115 18.00 -7.82 -14.88
C GLU A 115 18.81 -7.43 -13.63
N GLY A 116 20.10 -7.15 -13.80
CA GLY A 116 20.99 -6.70 -12.74
C GLY A 116 22.15 -5.83 -13.25
N PRO A 117 22.93 -5.19 -12.36
CA PRO A 117 22.76 -5.18 -10.91
C PRO A 117 21.54 -4.34 -10.50
N PHE A 118 21.10 -4.48 -9.24
CA PHE A 118 20.05 -3.63 -8.68
C PHE A 118 20.41 -2.15 -8.77
N GLU A 119 19.51 -1.34 -9.34
CA GLU A 119 19.59 0.12 -9.27
C GLU A 119 18.45 0.67 -8.40
N GLU A 120 18.76 1.56 -7.44
CA GLU A 120 17.79 2.14 -6.49
C GLU A 120 16.56 2.75 -7.17
N LYS A 121 16.71 3.28 -8.38
CA LYS A 121 15.60 3.85 -9.16
C LYS A 121 14.49 2.83 -9.48
N PHE A 122 14.79 1.53 -9.42
CA PHE A 122 13.85 0.45 -9.64
C PHE A 122 13.25 -0.13 -8.35
N LYS A 123 13.61 0.42 -7.18
CA LYS A 123 12.92 0.17 -5.93
C LYS A 123 11.51 0.78 -6.05
N GLU A 124 10.58 0.00 -6.59
CA GLU A 124 9.16 0.31 -6.47
C GLU A 124 8.79 0.21 -4.99
N GLU A 125 8.96 1.31 -4.26
CA GLU A 125 8.05 1.60 -3.17
C GLU A 125 6.68 1.74 -3.81
N GLN A 126 5.85 0.72 -3.68
CA GLN A 126 4.45 0.84 -4.03
C GLN A 126 3.86 1.83 -3.02
N LYS A 127 4.02 3.13 -3.30
CA LYS A 127 3.59 4.21 -2.41
C LYS A 127 2.08 4.18 -2.40
N SER A 128 1.53 3.49 -1.42
CA SER A 128 0.10 3.55 -1.13
C SER A 128 -0.21 4.89 -0.48
N THR A 129 -1.29 5.50 -0.91
CA THR A 129 -1.91 6.61 -0.20
C THR A 129 -3.15 6.08 0.49
N THR A 130 -3.25 6.26 1.80
CA THR A 130 -4.41 5.80 2.57
C THR A 130 -5.16 7.01 3.10
N TYR A 131 -6.43 7.10 2.75
CA TYR A 131 -7.35 8.15 3.18
C TYR A 131 -8.31 7.59 4.21
N TYR A 132 -8.36 8.20 5.38
CA TYR A 132 -9.37 8.00 6.39
C TYR A 132 -10.36 9.16 6.24
N LEU A 133 -11.59 8.89 5.83
CA LEU A 133 -12.61 9.91 5.66
C LEU A 133 -13.71 9.72 6.69
N ILE A 134 -14.01 10.79 7.41
CA ILE A 134 -15.08 10.84 8.40
C ILE A 134 -15.97 12.06 8.13
N ARG A 135 -17.20 12.00 8.63
CA ARG A 135 -18.04 13.19 8.78
C ARG A 135 -17.68 13.88 10.10
N HIS A 136 -17.90 15.19 10.21
CA HIS A 136 -17.92 15.86 11.52
C HIS A 136 -18.79 15.12 12.55
N ALA A 137 -18.46 15.25 13.83
CA ALA A 137 -19.23 14.77 14.96
C ALA A 137 -20.52 15.58 15.20
N GLU A 138 -21.28 15.19 16.21
CA GLU A 138 -22.58 15.75 16.59
C GLU A 138 -22.48 17.27 16.84
N LYS A 139 -23.28 18.05 16.10
CA LYS A 139 -23.28 19.52 16.14
C LYS A 139 -24.42 20.04 17.00
N ASP A 140 -24.26 21.21 17.59
CA ASP A 140 -25.34 21.90 18.29
C ASP A 140 -26.46 22.28 17.28
N GLN A 141 -27.69 21.95 17.64
CA GLN A 141 -28.91 22.24 16.87
C GLN A 141 -29.94 23.06 17.65
N SER A 142 -29.55 23.58 18.81
CA SER A 142 -30.41 24.40 19.68
C SER A 142 -30.86 25.69 19.01
N ASP A 143 -29.98 26.35 18.25
CA ASP A 143 -30.29 27.49 17.38
C ASP A 143 -30.25 27.09 15.89
N LYS A 144 -31.42 26.97 15.27
CA LYS A 144 -31.57 26.63 13.84
C LYS A 144 -31.10 27.74 12.89
N THR A 145 -30.92 28.97 13.38
CA THR A 145 -30.43 30.10 12.56
C THR A 145 -28.91 30.13 12.49
N ASN A 146 -28.22 29.44 13.40
CA ASN A 146 -26.77 29.31 13.39
C ASN A 146 -26.31 28.43 12.21
N LYS A 147 -25.62 29.05 11.25
CA LYS A 147 -25.11 28.38 10.05
C LYS A 147 -23.77 27.67 10.28
N ASP A 148 -23.07 27.97 11.37
CA ASP A 148 -21.80 27.34 11.74
C ASP A 148 -21.76 26.92 13.22
N PRO A 149 -22.66 26.00 13.62
CA PRO A 149 -22.71 25.53 15.00
C PRO A 149 -21.44 24.76 15.38
N HIS A 150 -21.07 24.92 16.65
CA HIS A 150 -20.03 24.14 17.32
C HIS A 150 -20.52 22.70 17.60
N LEU A 151 -19.63 21.82 18.04
CA LEU A 151 -19.99 20.48 18.50
C LEU A 151 -20.77 20.52 19.82
N THR A 152 -21.67 19.55 20.01
CA THR A 152 -22.24 19.24 21.33
C THR A 152 -21.16 18.60 22.22
N GLU A 153 -21.44 18.43 23.52
CA GLU A 153 -20.54 17.65 24.40
C GLU A 153 -20.36 16.20 23.92
N GLU A 154 -21.43 15.57 23.41
CA GLU A 154 -21.35 14.26 22.75
C GLU A 154 -20.43 14.29 21.52
N GLY A 155 -20.54 15.33 20.69
CA GLY A 155 -19.69 15.51 19.52
C GLY A 155 -18.21 15.70 19.88
N LYS A 156 -17.92 16.43 20.96
CA LYS A 156 -16.55 16.56 21.48
C LYS A 156 -16.00 15.22 21.98
N GLN A 157 -16.81 14.45 22.70
CA GLN A 157 -16.42 13.12 23.15
C GLN A 157 -16.15 12.19 21.95
N ARG A 158 -16.97 12.25 20.89
CA ARG A 158 -16.70 11.50 19.66
C ARG A 158 -15.43 11.96 18.96
N ALA A 159 -15.15 13.26 18.92
CA ALA A 159 -13.91 13.80 18.37
C ALA A 159 -12.66 13.25 19.08
N GLU A 160 -12.72 13.13 20.41
CA GLU A 160 -11.67 12.46 21.20
C GLU A 160 -11.66 10.94 20.93
N ASN A 161 -12.80 10.27 20.84
CA ASN A 161 -12.85 8.83 20.55
C ASN A 161 -12.23 8.46 19.19
N TRP A 162 -12.22 9.38 18.21
CA TRP A 162 -11.49 9.19 16.96
C TRP A 162 -9.99 9.02 17.19
N THR A 163 -9.37 9.73 18.14
CA THR A 163 -7.94 9.55 18.42
C THR A 163 -7.66 8.14 18.93
N THR A 164 -8.53 7.62 19.80
CA THR A 164 -8.45 6.25 20.31
C THR A 164 -8.68 5.22 19.20
N THR A 165 -9.66 5.47 18.33
CA THR A 165 -10.00 4.59 17.20
C THR A 165 -8.85 4.49 16.20
N PHE A 166 -8.20 5.62 15.91
CA PHE A 166 -7.05 5.63 15.02
C PHE A 166 -5.80 5.04 15.68
N GLY A 167 -5.74 4.97 17.01
CA GLY A 167 -4.66 4.30 17.73
C GLY A 167 -3.28 4.81 17.29
N ASP A 168 -2.44 3.91 16.80
CA ASP A 168 -1.07 4.20 16.35
C ASP A 168 -0.97 4.68 14.89
N VAL A 169 -2.09 4.99 14.22
CA VAL A 169 -2.06 5.52 12.86
C VAL A 169 -1.36 6.88 12.85
N LYS A 170 -0.21 6.94 12.17
CA LYS A 170 0.55 8.16 11.95
C LYS A 170 0.01 8.89 10.72
N PHE A 171 -0.72 9.96 10.96
CA PHE A 171 -1.20 10.82 9.88
C PHE A 171 -0.09 11.78 9.43
N ASP A 172 0.11 11.87 8.12
CA ASP A 172 0.99 12.87 7.51
C ASP A 172 0.23 14.19 7.29
N MET A 173 -1.09 14.12 7.09
CA MET A 173 -1.94 15.28 6.79
C MET A 173 -3.35 15.11 7.37
N VAL A 174 -3.93 16.21 7.85
CA VAL A 174 -5.34 16.29 8.27
C VAL A 174 -6.01 17.40 7.48
N TYR A 175 -7.06 17.06 6.73
CA TYR A 175 -7.90 17.99 6.00
C TYR A 175 -9.24 18.18 6.70
N SER A 176 -9.72 19.42 6.72
CA SER A 176 -11.04 19.76 7.23
C SER A 176 -11.66 20.89 6.41
N THR A 177 -12.98 21.00 6.39
CA THR A 177 -13.62 22.23 5.91
C THR A 177 -13.55 23.31 7.00
N LYS A 178 -13.87 24.57 6.64
CA LYS A 178 -13.71 25.71 7.57
C LYS A 178 -14.77 25.80 8.68
N TYR A 179 -15.80 24.95 8.66
CA TYR A 179 -16.87 24.97 9.66
C TYR A 179 -16.34 24.56 11.05
N ASN A 180 -16.92 25.12 12.11
CA ASN A 180 -16.55 24.84 13.50
C ASN A 180 -16.64 23.34 13.81
N ARG A 181 -17.77 22.71 13.51
CA ARG A 181 -17.97 21.26 13.70
C ARG A 181 -16.90 20.37 13.03
N THR A 182 -16.42 20.71 11.82
CA THR A 182 -15.40 19.91 11.13
C THR A 182 -14.00 20.17 11.69
N LYS A 183 -13.69 21.41 12.09
CA LYS A 183 -12.43 21.75 12.78
C LYS A 183 -12.33 21.02 14.11
N GLU A 184 -13.35 21.16 14.95
CA GLU A 184 -13.37 20.56 16.29
C GLU A 184 -13.33 19.03 16.25
N THR A 185 -13.90 18.41 15.21
CA THR A 185 -13.78 16.95 15.03
C THR A 185 -12.37 16.53 14.64
N ALA A 186 -11.66 17.33 13.84
CA ALA A 186 -10.31 17.04 13.35
C ALA A 186 -9.21 17.34 14.40
N GLU A 187 -9.44 18.33 15.25
CA GLU A 187 -8.46 18.89 16.18
C GLU A 187 -7.80 17.87 17.11
N PRO A 188 -8.53 16.97 17.80
CA PRO A 188 -7.89 15.99 18.68
C PRO A 188 -6.90 15.10 17.94
N THR A 189 -7.27 14.59 16.75
CA THR A 189 -6.39 13.73 15.95
C THR A 189 -5.18 14.49 15.41
N ALA A 190 -5.38 15.73 14.96
CA ALA A 190 -4.29 16.60 14.48
C ALA A 190 -3.28 16.91 15.61
N LYS A 191 -3.77 17.23 16.82
CA LYS A 191 -2.94 17.45 18.00
C LYS A 191 -2.17 16.19 18.40
N ALA A 192 -2.83 15.03 18.45
CA ALA A 192 -2.19 13.75 18.78
C ALA A 192 -1.06 13.37 17.80
N ASN A 193 -1.18 13.76 16.53
CA ASN A 193 -0.15 13.52 15.51
C ASN A 193 0.85 14.68 15.36
N ASN A 194 0.71 15.76 16.13
CA ASN A 194 1.54 16.97 16.06
C ASN A 194 1.58 17.57 14.63
N ILE A 195 0.43 17.63 13.97
CA ILE A 195 0.26 18.19 12.61
C ILE A 195 -0.83 19.27 12.59
N GLY A 196 -0.71 20.20 11.64
CA GLY A 196 -1.73 21.22 11.41
C GLY A 196 -2.93 20.70 10.62
N ILE A 197 -4.04 21.45 10.66
CA ILE A 197 -5.21 21.21 9.82
C ILE A 197 -5.09 22.02 8.53
N THR A 198 -5.14 21.34 7.39
CA THR A 198 -5.24 21.97 6.07
C THR A 198 -6.70 22.15 5.68
N PHE A 199 -7.09 23.37 5.32
CA PHE A 199 -8.46 23.65 4.92
C PHE A 199 -8.72 23.35 3.45
N TYR A 200 -9.81 22.64 3.16
CA TYR A 200 -10.29 22.44 1.79
C TYR A 200 -11.73 22.92 1.59
N ASP A 201 -12.08 23.21 0.34
CA ASP A 201 -13.45 23.48 -0.08
C ASP A 201 -13.96 22.29 -0.92
N PRO A 202 -14.93 21.51 -0.42
CA PRO A 202 -15.46 20.36 -1.14
C PRO A 202 -16.05 20.68 -2.52
N ARG A 203 -16.47 21.94 -2.76
CA ARG A 203 -17.05 22.36 -4.05
C ARG A 203 -15.99 22.70 -5.10
N ASN A 204 -14.81 23.12 -4.64
CA ASN A 204 -13.72 23.59 -5.49
C ASN A 204 -12.48 22.68 -5.41
N LEU A 205 -12.60 21.50 -4.81
CA LEU A 205 -11.50 20.55 -4.71
C LEU A 205 -11.19 19.94 -6.07
N LYS A 206 -10.02 20.26 -6.62
CA LYS A 206 -9.48 19.58 -7.80
C LYS A 206 -8.89 18.23 -7.38
N LEU A 207 -9.59 17.15 -7.73
CA LEU A 207 -9.23 15.79 -7.28
C LEU A 207 -7.82 15.39 -7.72
N GLU A 208 -7.40 15.74 -8.94
CA GLU A 208 -6.07 15.40 -9.47
C GLU A 208 -4.94 16.06 -8.66
N ASP A 209 -5.09 17.35 -8.34
CA ASP A 209 -4.15 18.09 -7.50
C ASP A 209 -4.11 17.50 -6.09
N PHE A 210 -5.28 17.17 -5.53
CA PHE A 210 -5.39 16.54 -4.20
C PHE A 210 -4.67 15.19 -4.15
N ILE A 211 -4.91 14.29 -5.12
CA ILE A 211 -4.25 12.98 -5.20
C ILE A 211 -2.73 13.15 -5.38
N LYS A 212 -2.30 14.14 -6.17
CA LYS A 212 -0.88 14.42 -6.40
C LYS A 212 -0.19 14.92 -5.13
N GLU A 213 -0.81 15.85 -4.40
CA GLU A 213 -0.27 16.43 -3.16
C GLU A 213 -0.18 15.38 -2.03
N THR A 214 -1.12 14.44 -2.00
CA THR A 214 -1.22 13.42 -0.97
C THR A 214 -0.51 12.11 -1.31
N LYS A 215 0.10 11.98 -2.50
CA LYS A 215 0.71 10.72 -2.97
C LYS A 215 1.72 10.15 -1.96
N GLY A 216 1.46 8.92 -1.53
CA GLY A 216 2.30 8.15 -0.60
C GLY A 216 2.11 8.50 0.87
N LYS A 217 1.05 9.24 1.22
CA LYS A 217 0.78 9.72 2.58
C LYS A 217 -0.43 9.01 3.21
N THR A 218 -0.50 9.08 4.53
CA THR A 218 -1.68 8.74 5.32
C THR A 218 -2.43 10.02 5.67
N VAL A 219 -3.69 10.12 5.23
CA VAL A 219 -4.45 11.38 5.24
C VAL A 219 -5.78 11.20 5.96
N LEU A 220 -6.06 12.04 6.95
CA LEU A 220 -7.41 12.18 7.51
C LEU A 220 -8.16 13.28 6.75
N VAL A 221 -9.42 13.04 6.36
CA VAL A 221 -10.30 14.04 5.78
C VAL A 221 -11.61 14.10 6.55
N VAL A 222 -11.91 15.27 7.11
CA VAL A 222 -13.13 15.54 7.86
C VAL A 222 -14.08 16.40 7.04
N GLY A 223 -15.21 15.81 6.65
CA GLY A 223 -16.21 16.43 5.77
C GLY A 223 -17.63 16.44 6.34
N HIS A 224 -18.60 16.31 5.44
CA HIS A 224 -20.04 16.37 5.73
C HIS A 224 -20.77 15.12 5.22
N SER A 225 -22.03 14.94 5.63
CA SER A 225 -22.89 13.80 5.24
C SER A 225 -22.93 13.53 3.74
N ASN A 226 -22.92 14.59 2.92
CA ASN A 226 -22.93 14.52 1.47
C ASN A 226 -21.52 14.52 0.84
N THR A 227 -20.59 15.31 1.38
CA THR A 227 -19.26 15.52 0.77
C THR A 227 -18.27 14.40 1.09
N THR A 228 -18.37 13.76 2.25
CA THR A 228 -17.52 12.62 2.63
C THR A 228 -17.70 11.45 1.67
N PRO A 229 -18.91 10.89 1.44
CA PRO A 229 -19.10 9.80 0.48
C PRO A 229 -18.83 10.23 -0.97
N MET A 230 -19.08 11.50 -1.31
CA MET A 230 -18.74 12.04 -2.63
C MET A 230 -17.23 11.98 -2.89
N LEU A 231 -16.40 12.43 -1.94
CA LEU A 231 -14.95 12.36 -2.07
C LEU A 231 -14.46 10.91 -2.06
N THR A 232 -15.02 10.05 -1.20
CA THR A 232 -14.69 8.61 -1.19
C THR A 232 -14.94 7.97 -2.56
N ASN A 233 -16.10 8.21 -3.16
CA ASN A 233 -16.43 7.70 -4.50
C ASN A 233 -15.51 8.28 -5.59
N ALA A 234 -15.18 9.56 -5.51
CA ALA A 234 -14.25 10.21 -6.43
C ALA A 234 -12.85 9.59 -6.35
N LEU A 235 -12.35 9.35 -5.13
CA LEU A 235 -11.07 8.66 -4.87
C LEU A 235 -11.08 7.21 -5.37
N LEU A 236 -12.23 6.54 -5.39
CA LEU A 236 -12.36 5.19 -5.95
C LEU A 236 -12.58 5.17 -7.45
N SER A 237 -12.96 6.31 -8.05
CA SER A 237 -13.45 6.38 -9.43
C SER A 237 -14.69 5.48 -9.66
N GLU A 238 -15.53 5.34 -8.64
CA GLU A 238 -16.68 4.43 -8.59
C GLU A 238 -17.82 5.06 -7.75
N LYS A 239 -19.07 4.90 -8.17
CA LYS A 239 -20.25 5.28 -7.35
C LYS A 239 -20.62 4.16 -6.37
N LYS A 240 -19.81 3.97 -5.33
CA LYS A 240 -19.97 2.87 -4.36
C LYS A 240 -20.88 3.22 -3.17
N TYR A 241 -20.70 4.42 -2.63
CA TYR A 241 -21.32 4.85 -1.37
C TYR A 241 -22.39 5.91 -1.59
N ASN A 242 -23.54 5.73 -0.96
CA ASN A 242 -24.60 6.72 -0.91
C ASN A 242 -24.31 7.81 0.12
N GLN A 243 -25.10 8.88 0.09
CA GLN A 243 -25.06 9.94 1.11
C GLN A 243 -25.28 9.34 2.51
N ILE A 244 -24.53 9.86 3.49
CA ILE A 244 -24.66 9.44 4.89
C ILE A 244 -25.96 10.03 5.45
N ASP A 245 -26.70 9.24 6.22
CA ASP A 245 -27.86 9.71 6.97
C ASP A 245 -27.47 10.86 7.92
N GLU A 246 -28.33 11.86 8.08
CA GLU A 246 -28.03 13.02 8.93
C GLU A 246 -27.79 12.65 10.40
N SER A 247 -28.39 11.55 10.89
CA SER A 247 -28.21 11.01 12.24
C SER A 247 -26.93 10.18 12.43
N ASN A 248 -26.16 9.93 11.37
CA ASN A 248 -24.96 9.10 11.44
C ASN A 248 -23.68 9.95 11.39
N ASN A 249 -22.93 9.90 12.50
CA ASN A 249 -21.62 10.51 12.68
C ASN A 249 -20.49 9.48 12.93
N ALA A 250 -20.81 8.19 12.82
CA ALA A 250 -19.98 7.05 13.22
C ALA A 250 -19.24 6.36 12.04
N ASN A 251 -19.52 6.78 10.80
CA ASN A 251 -18.91 6.15 9.63
C ASN A 251 -17.45 6.53 9.46
N LEU A 252 -16.59 5.52 9.32
CA LEU A 252 -15.20 5.64 8.89
C LEU A 252 -15.01 4.96 7.53
N TYR A 253 -14.67 5.75 6.52
CA TYR A 253 -14.25 5.25 5.22
C TYR A 253 -12.72 5.17 5.18
N ILE A 254 -12.18 4.02 4.79
CA ILE A 254 -10.75 3.85 4.56
C ILE A 254 -10.58 3.56 3.09
N VAL A 255 -9.90 4.43 2.35
CA VAL A 255 -9.60 4.27 0.93
C VAL A 255 -8.10 4.12 0.77
N THR A 256 -7.67 3.07 0.07
CA THR A 256 -6.25 2.86 -0.25
C THR A 256 -6.07 2.95 -1.76
N ILE A 257 -5.19 3.86 -2.19
CA ILE A 257 -4.79 4.04 -3.59
C ILE A 257 -3.34 3.59 -3.74
N THR A 258 -3.11 2.66 -4.65
CA THR A 258 -1.78 2.28 -5.15
C THR A 258 -1.72 2.59 -6.65
N ASP A 259 -0.56 2.41 -7.27
CA ASP A 259 -0.44 2.58 -8.73
C ASP A 259 -1.38 1.64 -9.53
N ASN A 260 -1.77 0.50 -8.95
CA ASN A 260 -2.50 -0.56 -9.66
C ASN A 260 -3.95 -0.74 -9.20
N ALA A 261 -4.31 -0.25 -8.02
CA ALA A 261 -5.59 -0.55 -7.39
C ALA A 261 -6.08 0.58 -6.50
N ARG A 262 -7.41 0.71 -6.44
CA ARG A 262 -8.15 1.57 -5.51
C ARG A 262 -9.11 0.67 -4.74
N THR A 263 -8.98 0.63 -3.43
CA THR A 263 -9.83 -0.21 -2.57
C THR A 263 -10.44 0.61 -1.45
N SER A 264 -11.55 0.13 -0.90
CA SER A 264 -12.20 0.77 0.23
C SER A 264 -12.85 -0.19 1.22
N THR A 265 -12.82 0.23 2.48
CA THR A 265 -13.55 -0.37 3.60
C THR A 265 -14.41 0.71 4.25
N LEU A 266 -15.63 0.35 4.65
CA LEU A 266 -16.49 1.20 5.47
C LEU A 266 -16.69 0.50 6.81
N LEU A 267 -16.35 1.20 7.89
CA LEU A 267 -16.59 0.77 9.27
C LEU A 267 -17.59 1.71 9.92
N LYS A 268 -18.31 1.21 10.93
CA LYS A 268 -19.15 1.99 11.82
C LYS A 268 -18.56 1.90 13.22
N ILE A 269 -18.19 3.04 13.78
CA ILE A 269 -17.48 3.16 15.06
C ILE A 269 -18.45 3.77 16.08
N GLU A 270 -18.84 2.99 17.08
CA GLU A 270 -19.78 3.40 18.13
C GLU A 270 -19.17 4.46 19.05
#